data_AF-A0A820MAA3-F1
#
_entry.id   AF-A0A820MAA3-F1
#
_cell.length_a   1.000
_cell.length_b   1.000
_cell.length_c   1.000
_cell.angle_alpha   90.00
_cell.angle_beta   90.00
_cell.angle_gamma   90.00
#
_symmetry.space_group_name_H-M   'P 1'
#
loop_
_entity.id
_entity.type
_entity.pdbx_description
1 polymer ?
#
loop_
_entity_poly.entity_id
_entity_poly.type
_entity_poly.pdbx_seq_one_letter_code
_entity_poly.pdbx_strand_id
1 'polypeptide(L)' 'DIAVTNFNSNEIVVFIGSNKGNFSKLNSYALGYNARPKSVTIGDINNDGLYDLIVANYGTNYVEILLQTC' A
#
# COMPACT_ATOMS: atom_id res chain seq x y z
N ASP A 1 6.58 1.85 -10.41
CA ASP A 1 6.66 1.34 -9.02
C ASP A 1 5.59 0.29 -8.77
N ILE A 2 5.69 -0.45 -7.67
CA ILE A 2 4.73 -1.51 -7.32
C ILE A 2 4.41 -1.41 -5.83
N ALA A 3 3.13 -1.48 -5.47
CA ALA A 3 2.69 -1.73 -4.11
C ALA A 3 2.13 -3.15 -4.00
N VAL A 4 2.51 -3.88 -2.96
CA VAL A 4 1.99 -5.23 -2.68
C VAL A 4 1.52 -5.34 -1.24
N THR A 5 0.39 -6.00 -1.03
CA THR A 5 -0.11 -6.37 0.30
C THR A 5 0.55 -7.64 0.79
N ASN A 6 1.07 -7.65 2.02
CA ASN A 6 1.55 -8.86 2.66
C ASN A 6 0.58 -9.31 3.76
N PHE A 7 -0.17 -10.37 3.44
CA PHE A 7 -1.26 -10.89 4.27
C PHE A 7 -0.80 -11.30 5.68
N ASN A 8 0.37 -11.92 5.81
CA ASN A 8 0.83 -12.47 7.09
C ASN A 8 1.53 -11.43 7.97
N SER A 9 2.31 -10.51 7.38
CA SER A 9 2.97 -9.44 8.14
C SER A 9 2.10 -8.21 8.38
N ASN A 10 0.87 -8.18 7.85
CA ASN A 10 -0.08 -7.07 8.02
C ASN A 10 0.48 -5.72 7.54
N GLU A 11 1.12 -5.71 6.37
CA GLU A 11 1.73 -4.49 5.83
C GLU A 11 1.50 -4.37 4.32
N ILE A 12 1.64 -3.16 3.80
CA ILE A 12 1.93 -2.92 2.38
C ILE A 12 3.42 -2.70 2.22
N VAL A 13 4.01 -3.28 1.18
CA VAL A 13 5.39 -3.02 0.77
C VAL A 13 5.39 -2.32 -0.58
N VAL A 14 6.07 -1.18 -0.65
CA VAL A 14 6.27 -0.42 -1.89
C VAL A 14 7.66 -0.70 -2.42
N PHE A 15 7.73 -1.01 -3.71
CA PHE A 15 8.95 -1.21 -4.46
C PHE A 15 9.10 -0.11 -5.51
N ILE A 16 10.28 0.51 -5.54
CA ILE A 16 10.64 1.47 -6.57
C ILE A 16 11.20 0.73 -7.79
N GLY A 17 10.68 1.08 -8.97
CA GLY A 17 11.14 0.56 -10.25
C GLY A 17 12.34 1.34 -10.76
N SER A 18 13.28 0.62 -11.37
CA SER A 18 14.36 1.21 -12.17
C SER A 18 13.99 1.23 -13.65
N ASN A 19 14.64 2.10 -14.42
CA ASN A 19 14.52 2.15 -15.89
C ASN A 19 14.98 0.86 -16.61
N LYS A 20 15.48 -0.13 -15.85
CA LYS A 20 15.95 -1.43 -16.35
C LYS A 20 15.00 -2.58 -15.99
N GLY A 21 13.81 -2.28 -15.47
CA GLY A 21 12.80 -3.27 -15.09
C GLY A 21 13.07 -4.00 -13.77
N ASN A 22 14.13 -3.66 -13.04
CA ASN A 22 14.37 -4.16 -11.69
C ASN A 22 13.59 -3.32 -10.67
N PHE A 23 13.15 -3.98 -9.59
CA PHE A 23 12.46 -3.35 -8.47
C PHE A 23 13.25 -3.54 -7.17
N SER A 24 13.27 -2.53 -6.31
CA SER A 24 13.91 -2.60 -4.99
C SER A 24 12.94 -2.12 -3.92
N LYS A 25 12.98 -2.73 -2.73
CA LYS A 25 12.10 -2.33 -1.62
C LYS A 25 12.40 -0.87 -1.27
N LEU A 26 11.37 -0.03 -1.36
CA LEU A 26 11.43 1.38 -0.99
C LEU A 26 10.99 1.55 0.47
N ASN A 27 9.74 1.19 0.77
CA ASN A 27 9.11 1.38 2.08
C ASN A 27 8.17 0.22 2.43
N SER A 28 7.81 0.12 3.71
CA SER A 28 6.69 -0.71 4.17
C SER A 28 5.85 0.01 5.21
N TYR A 29 4.53 -0.18 5.14
CA TYR A 29 3.53 0.49 5.98
C TYR A 29 2.72 -0.56 6.72
N ALA A 30 2.76 -0.53 8.05
CA ALA A 30 1.99 -1.43 8.89
C ALA A 30 0.52 -1.01 8.91
N LEU A 31 -0.38 -1.97 8.74
CA LEU A 31 -1.85 -1.78 8.70
C LEU A 31 -2.52 -2.17 10.03
N GLY A 32 -1.71 -2.42 11.06
CA GLY A 32 -2.16 -2.86 12.37
C GLY A 32 -2.29 -4.38 12.52
N TYR A 33 -2.49 -4.80 13.78
CA TYR A 33 -2.55 -6.21 14.14
C TYR A 33 -3.79 -6.90 13.51
N ASN A 34 -3.60 -8.09 12.95
CA ASN A 34 -4.62 -8.88 12.27
C ASN A 34 -5.26 -8.22 11.03
N ALA A 35 -4.67 -7.18 10.44
CA ALA A 35 -5.20 -6.53 9.23
C ALA A 35 -5.47 -7.52 8.08
N ARG A 36 -4.54 -8.46 7.84
CA ARG A 36 -4.65 -9.49 6.80
C ARG A 36 -5.06 -8.89 5.44
N PRO A 37 -4.30 -7.90 4.92
CA PRO A 37 -4.68 -7.18 3.71
C PRO A 37 -4.82 -8.13 2.53
N LYS A 38 -5.87 -7.96 1.74
CA LYS A 38 -6.21 -8.84 0.60
C LYS A 38 -6.07 -8.17 -0.76
N SER A 39 -6.29 -6.87 -0.82
CA SER A 39 -6.19 -6.11 -2.05
C SER A 39 -5.75 -4.68 -1.77
N VAL A 40 -5.11 -4.07 -2.77
CA VAL A 40 -4.72 -2.67 -2.80
C VAL A 40 -5.12 -2.09 -4.15
N THR A 41 -5.61 -0.85 -4.14
CA THR A 41 -5.80 -0.03 -5.34
C THR A 41 -5.19 1.35 -5.12
N ILE A 42 -5.12 2.15 -6.18
CA ILE A 42 -4.53 3.49 -6.17
C ILE A 42 -5.56 4.52 -6.66
N GLY A 43 -5.49 5.73 -6.12
CA GLY A 43 -6.30 6.86 -6.54
C GLY A 43 -5.94 8.12 -5.75
N ASP A 44 -6.13 9.30 -6.35
CA ASP A 44 -6.05 10.57 -5.63
C ASP A 44 -7.39 10.77 -4.90
N ILE A 45 -7.44 10.44 -3.61
CA ILE A 45 -8.69 10.42 -2.83
C ILE A 45 -8.94 11.76 -2.14
N ASN A 46 -7.89 12.51 -1.86
CA ASN A 46 -7.95 13.81 -1.18
C ASN A 46 -7.81 15.02 -2.15
N ASN A 47 -7.65 14.79 -3.45
CA ASN A 47 -7.45 15.78 -4.51
C ASN A 47 -6.18 16.64 -4.34
N ASP A 48 -5.09 16.05 -3.83
CA ASP A 48 -3.81 16.76 -3.68
C ASP A 48 -2.85 16.56 -4.88
N GLY A 49 -3.25 15.76 -5.86
CA GLY A 49 -2.45 15.44 -7.04
C GLY A 49 -1.46 14.30 -6.84
N LEU A 50 -1.43 13.66 -5.66
CA LEU A 50 -0.67 12.46 -5.37
C LEU A 50 -1.58 11.23 -5.38
N TYR A 51 -1.03 10.08 -5.77
CA TYR A 51 -1.77 8.83 -5.74
C TYR A 51 -1.69 8.19 -4.35
N ASP A 52 -2.83 8.09 -3.67
CA ASP A 52 -2.98 7.40 -2.40
C ASP A 52 -3.10 5.88 -2.60
N LEU A 53 -2.83 5.12 -1.53
CA LEU A 53 -3.08 3.67 -1.49
C LEU A 53 -4.35 3.38 -0.67
N ILE A 54 -5.26 2.59 -1.24
CA ILE A 54 -6.48 2.15 -0.57
C ILE A 54 -6.43 0.64 -0.40
N VAL A 55 -6.56 0.17 0.84
CA VAL A 55 -6.27 -1.21 1.23
C VAL A 55 -7.48 -1.85 1.89
N ALA A 56 -7.90 -3.01 1.39
CA ALA A 56 -8.97 -3.79 2.02
C ALA A 56 -8.37 -4.79 3.02
N ASN A 57 -8.64 -4.55 4.31
CA ASN A 57 -8.17 -5.37 5.42
C ASN A 57 -9.21 -6.43 5.78
N TYR A 58 -9.04 -7.64 5.24
CA TYR A 58 -9.97 -8.75 5.44
C TYR A 58 -10.08 -9.18 6.92
N GLY A 59 -8.99 -9.11 7.68
CA GLY A 59 -8.98 -9.59 9.05
C GLY A 59 -9.65 -8.66 10.05
N THR A 60 -9.75 -7.38 9.74
CA THR A 60 -10.37 -6.36 10.61
C THR A 60 -11.71 -5.84 10.09
N ASN A 61 -12.10 -6.20 8.86
CA ASN A 61 -13.28 -5.69 8.15
C ASN A 61 -13.27 -4.17 7.91
N TYR A 62 -12.09 -3.54 7.87
CA TYR A 62 -11.92 -2.13 7.57
C TYR A 62 -11.25 -1.91 6.22
N VAL A 63 -11.45 -0.71 5.67
CA VAL A 63 -10.63 -0.17 4.58
C VAL A 63 -9.71 0.88 5.18
N GLU A 64 -8.43 0.83 4.83
CA GLU A 64 -7.42 1.78 5.26
C GLU A 64 -6.93 2.59 4.06
N ILE A 65 -6.72 3.90 4.27
CA ILE A 65 -6.25 4.84 3.25
C ILE A 65 -4.90 5.38 3.72
N LEU A 66 -3.87 5.16 2.91
CA LEU A 66 -2.54 5.71 3.14
C LEU A 66 -2.38 6.90 2.21
N LEU A 67 -2.52 8.10 2.78
CA LEU A 67 -2.32 9.35 2.07
C LEU A 67 -0.85 9.54 1.72
N GLN A 68 -0.57 9.88 0.47
CA GLN A 68 0.77 10.32 0.11
C GLN A 68 0.97 11.79 0.52
N THR A 69 2.21 12.12 0.87
CA THR A 69 2.59 13.49 1.19
C THR A 69 3.93 13.77 0.51
N CYS A 70 4.10 14.98 -0.02
CA CYS A 70 5.36 15.46 -0.58
C CYS A 70 6.51 15.50 0.44
#